data_AF-A0A964P7T3-F1
#
_entry.id   AF-A0A964P7T3-F1
#
_cell.length_a   1.000
_cell.length_b   1.000
_cell.length_c   1.000
_cell.angle_alpha   90.00
_cell.angle_beta   90.00
_cell.angle_gamma   90.00
#
_symmetry.space_group_name_H-M   'P 1'
#
loop_
_entity.id
_entity.type
_entity.pdbx_description
1 polymer ?
#
loop_
_entity_poly.entity_id
_entity_poly.type
_entity_poly.pdbx_seq_one_letter_code
_entity_poly.pdbx_strand_id
1 'polypeptide(L)'
;MLHALIMAGGGGTRFWPRSRQAKPKQFLTLAGSSSLLQQALERTEALAPPTRTWIITGASHCAETSRQLPTLPAERIVGEPCGRDTAACIALGAALIVCDDPEAIMLVTPADHVIEPAQEFRRAVQAAKQIVLDEPNSLVTFGIRPTFPATGYGYLECGEELKRFQGVPIYRVASFREKPHVEIAEQYVASGKHFWNSGIFVWRAATILAELRAHQPELVAAVTRIAAAWDTPRRDDVLTKEYVGLTKISIDYAVMEKAGQVLMVQAPFQWDDVGSWLALERRLPQDAHDNTVLANHLGVDTHNCVIAGEADKLIATLGISDLIIIQDGDAILVAHRNEEGNIKKIVEQLKAGGMEKYL
;
A
#
# COMPACT_ATOMS: atom_id res chain seq x y z
N MET A 1 -14.43 -9.91 -15.99
CA MET A 1 -14.45 -10.64 -14.68
C MET A 1 -13.71 -9.83 -13.61
N LEU A 2 -13.57 -10.27 -12.35
CA LEU A 2 -12.71 -9.57 -11.37
C LEU A 2 -11.25 -10.08 -11.47
N HIS A 3 -10.32 -9.15 -11.64
CA HIS A 3 -8.87 -9.32 -11.57
C HIS A 3 -8.33 -8.53 -10.39
N ALA A 4 -7.21 -8.96 -9.82
CA ALA A 4 -6.51 -8.23 -8.78
C ALA A 4 -5.17 -7.70 -9.29
N LEU A 5 -4.82 -6.49 -8.88
CA LEU A 5 -3.52 -5.87 -9.07
C LEU A 5 -2.98 -5.51 -7.69
N ILE A 6 -1.89 -6.16 -7.29
CA ILE A 6 -1.20 -5.88 -6.04
C ILE A 6 0.03 -5.01 -6.35
N MET A 7 0.06 -3.81 -5.78
CA MET A 7 1.18 -2.88 -5.93
C MET A 7 2.23 -3.15 -4.85
N ALA A 8 3.42 -3.58 -5.25
CA ALA A 8 4.51 -4.00 -4.36
C ALA A 8 5.80 -3.17 -4.55
N GLY A 9 5.66 -1.89 -4.88
CA GLY A 9 6.80 -0.97 -5.15
C GLY A 9 7.35 -0.20 -3.93
N GLY A 10 6.80 -0.40 -2.73
CA GLY A 10 7.15 0.39 -1.54
C GLY A 10 8.60 0.18 -1.07
N GLY A 11 9.39 1.25 -0.96
CA GLY A 11 10.79 1.19 -0.50
C GLY A 11 10.96 0.96 1.01
N GLY A 12 9.91 1.19 1.82
CA GLY A 12 9.89 0.77 3.23
C GLY A 12 10.90 1.43 4.19
N THR A 13 11.60 2.50 3.82
CA THR A 13 12.78 3.02 4.55
C THR A 13 12.55 3.44 6.01
N ARG A 14 11.30 3.67 6.42
CA ARG A 14 10.92 4.00 7.80
C ARG A 14 11.04 2.83 8.77
N PHE A 15 11.16 1.60 8.26
CA PHE A 15 11.39 0.39 9.06
C PHE A 15 12.85 -0.02 9.16
N TRP A 16 13.80 0.86 8.80
CA TRP A 16 15.20 0.60 9.11
C TRP A 16 15.34 0.42 10.64
N PRO A 17 16.10 -0.57 11.15
CA PRO A 17 17.04 -1.45 10.46
C PRO A 17 16.42 -2.79 10.02
N ARG A 18 15.12 -3.00 10.06
CA ARG A 18 14.50 -4.23 9.55
C ARG A 18 14.26 -4.21 8.05
N SER A 19 13.84 -3.07 7.50
CA SER A 19 13.79 -2.87 6.05
C SER A 19 15.18 -2.61 5.50
N ARG A 20 15.51 -3.29 4.40
CA ARG A 20 16.74 -3.08 3.62
C ARG A 20 16.40 -2.94 2.15
N GLN A 21 17.33 -2.51 1.31
CA GLN A 21 17.14 -2.46 -0.14
C GLN A 21 16.73 -3.83 -0.69
N ALA A 22 17.37 -4.91 -0.25
CA ALA A 22 17.03 -6.26 -0.69
C ALA A 22 15.72 -6.79 -0.07
N LYS A 23 15.29 -6.23 1.06
CA LYS A 23 14.11 -6.66 1.82
C LYS A 23 13.24 -5.46 2.21
N PRO A 24 12.54 -4.85 1.24
CA PRO A 24 11.60 -3.77 1.51
C PRO A 24 10.40 -4.23 2.36
N LYS A 25 9.61 -3.25 2.81
CA LYS A 25 8.54 -3.41 3.81
C LYS A 25 7.55 -4.52 3.49
N GLN A 26 7.12 -4.66 2.23
CA GLN A 26 6.16 -5.69 1.81
C GLN A 26 6.63 -7.12 2.08
N PHE A 27 7.95 -7.34 2.20
CA PHE A 27 8.54 -8.64 2.52
C PHE A 27 8.73 -8.88 4.03
N LEU A 28 8.33 -7.94 4.88
CA LEU A 28 8.46 -8.04 6.32
C LEU A 28 7.23 -8.67 6.94
N THR A 29 7.43 -9.47 7.99
CA THR A 29 6.39 -9.96 8.89
C THR A 29 6.22 -8.94 10.00
N LEU A 30 5.27 -8.00 9.83
CA LEU A 30 4.99 -6.94 10.82
C LEU A 30 3.71 -7.18 11.63
N ALA A 31 2.83 -8.04 11.15
CA ALA A 31 1.60 -8.44 11.82
C ALA A 31 1.29 -9.90 11.49
N GLY A 32 1.13 -10.75 12.49
CA GLY A 32 0.92 -12.19 12.28
C GLY A 32 2.19 -12.93 11.86
N SER A 33 2.04 -14.04 11.13
CA SER A 33 3.13 -14.96 10.77
C SER A 33 3.63 -14.82 9.32
N SER A 34 2.82 -14.26 8.42
CA SER A 34 3.13 -14.09 7.00
C SER A 34 3.65 -12.69 6.69
N SER A 35 4.41 -12.52 5.61
CA SER A 35 4.78 -11.17 5.15
C SER A 35 3.56 -10.36 4.71
N LEU A 36 3.68 -9.03 4.65
CA LEU A 36 2.57 -8.18 4.18
C LEU A 36 2.14 -8.54 2.74
N LEU A 37 3.09 -8.85 1.87
CA LEU A 37 2.83 -9.29 0.50
C LEU A 37 2.05 -10.62 0.47
N GLN A 38 2.43 -11.59 1.30
CA GLN A 38 1.71 -12.86 1.42
C GLN A 38 0.28 -12.62 1.90
N GLN A 39 0.10 -11.80 2.93
CA GLN A 39 -1.22 -11.41 3.43
C GLN A 39 -2.06 -10.71 2.34
N ALA A 40 -1.43 -9.93 1.45
CA ALA A 40 -2.10 -9.29 0.33
C ALA A 40 -2.62 -10.29 -0.72
N LEU A 41 -1.85 -11.33 -1.02
CA LEU A 41 -2.32 -12.41 -1.90
C LEU A 41 -3.42 -13.23 -1.21
N GLU A 42 -3.23 -13.67 0.03
CA GLU A 42 -4.18 -14.48 0.79
C GLU A 42 -5.57 -13.81 0.93
N ARG A 43 -5.61 -12.49 1.14
CA ARG A 43 -6.89 -11.76 1.24
C ARG A 43 -7.60 -11.63 -0.11
N THR A 44 -6.85 -11.60 -1.22
CA THR A 44 -7.39 -11.42 -2.58
C THR A 44 -7.70 -12.72 -3.30
N GLU A 45 -7.09 -13.85 -2.91
CA GLU A 45 -7.21 -15.14 -3.61
C GLU A 45 -8.67 -15.64 -3.73
N ALA A 46 -9.48 -15.44 -2.68
CA ALA A 46 -10.90 -15.79 -2.70
C ALA A 46 -11.76 -14.89 -3.61
N LEU A 47 -11.22 -13.75 -4.06
CA LEU A 47 -11.88 -12.81 -4.97
C LEU A 47 -11.42 -13.01 -6.42
N ALA A 48 -10.11 -13.17 -6.60
CA ALA A 48 -9.45 -13.45 -7.87
C ALA A 48 -8.39 -14.56 -7.67
N PRO A 49 -8.49 -15.68 -8.39
CA PRO A 49 -7.48 -16.74 -8.30
C PRO A 49 -6.12 -16.22 -8.78
N PRO A 50 -5.00 -16.87 -8.42
CA PRO A 50 -3.65 -16.42 -8.79
C PRO A 50 -3.45 -16.18 -10.29
N THR A 51 -4.16 -16.92 -11.16
CA THR A 51 -4.11 -16.73 -12.62
C THR A 51 -4.73 -15.42 -13.12
N ARG A 52 -5.48 -14.69 -12.27
CA ARG A 52 -6.07 -13.36 -12.53
C ARG A 52 -5.58 -12.30 -11.52
N THR A 53 -4.47 -12.58 -10.83
CA THR A 53 -3.84 -11.66 -9.89
C THR A 53 -2.50 -11.27 -10.46
N TRP A 54 -2.26 -9.98 -10.63
CA TRP A 54 -0.99 -9.41 -11.08
C TRP A 54 -0.28 -8.77 -9.90
N ILE A 55 1.04 -8.94 -9.83
CA ILE A 55 1.91 -8.23 -8.91
C ILE A 55 2.81 -7.33 -9.73
N ILE A 56 2.79 -6.02 -9.45
CA ILE A 56 3.76 -5.09 -10.03
C ILE A 56 4.71 -4.67 -8.90
N THR A 57 5.99 -4.93 -9.09
CA THR A 57 7.06 -4.74 -8.11
C THR A 57 8.31 -4.20 -8.79
N GLY A 58 9.33 -3.78 -8.05
CA GLY A 58 10.62 -3.42 -8.66
C GLY A 58 11.29 -4.63 -9.31
N ALA A 59 11.98 -4.44 -10.45
CA ALA A 59 12.64 -5.53 -11.16
C ALA A 59 13.64 -6.32 -10.28
N SER A 60 14.34 -5.64 -9.38
CA SER A 60 15.24 -6.26 -8.38
C SER A 60 14.52 -7.11 -7.34
N HIS A 61 13.20 -6.99 -7.21
CA HIS A 61 12.37 -7.68 -6.23
C HIS A 61 11.56 -8.83 -6.82
N CYS A 62 11.61 -9.07 -8.13
CA CYS A 62 10.85 -10.14 -8.79
C CYS A 62 11.19 -11.53 -8.23
N ALA A 63 12.47 -11.83 -8.05
CA ALA A 63 12.92 -13.12 -7.52
C ALA A 63 12.44 -13.37 -6.08
N GLU A 64 12.51 -12.34 -5.22
CA GLU A 64 11.97 -12.40 -3.85
C GLU A 64 10.46 -12.59 -3.84
N THR A 65 9.75 -11.81 -4.68
CA THR A 65 8.29 -11.89 -4.85
C THR A 65 7.86 -13.29 -5.25
N SER A 66 8.52 -13.89 -6.24
CA SER A 66 8.23 -15.25 -6.69
C SER A 66 8.50 -16.29 -5.59
N ARG A 67 9.58 -16.11 -4.80
CA ARG A 67 9.88 -17.01 -3.68
C ARG A 67 8.82 -16.95 -2.58
N GLN A 68 8.28 -15.77 -2.27
CA GLN A 68 7.25 -15.61 -1.25
C GLN A 68 5.85 -16.04 -1.72
N LEU A 69 5.60 -16.00 -3.03
CA LEU A 69 4.29 -16.29 -3.65
C LEU A 69 4.38 -17.48 -4.63
N PRO A 70 4.67 -18.71 -4.17
CA PRO A 70 4.90 -19.85 -5.06
C PRO A 70 3.66 -20.32 -5.83
N THR A 71 2.45 -19.94 -5.41
CA THR A 71 1.19 -20.27 -6.09
C THR A 71 0.88 -19.33 -7.27
N LEU A 72 1.62 -18.24 -7.40
CA LEU A 72 1.42 -17.24 -8.43
C LEU A 72 2.24 -17.59 -9.69
N PRO A 73 1.65 -17.60 -10.90
CA PRO A 73 2.40 -17.81 -12.13
C PRO A 73 3.45 -16.71 -12.33
N ALA A 74 4.63 -17.08 -12.83
CA ALA A 74 5.75 -16.14 -13.00
C ALA A 74 5.40 -14.99 -13.96
N GLU A 75 4.56 -15.24 -14.96
CA GLU A 75 4.11 -14.26 -15.95
C GLU A 75 3.21 -13.17 -15.33
N ARG A 76 2.69 -13.40 -14.12
CA ARG A 76 1.88 -12.45 -13.37
C ARG A 76 2.70 -11.54 -12.46
N ILE A 77 4.02 -11.71 -12.41
CA ILE A 77 4.94 -10.84 -11.67
C ILE A 77 5.64 -9.93 -12.67
N VAL A 78 5.41 -8.63 -12.56
CA VAL A 78 5.96 -7.61 -13.44
C VAL A 78 6.99 -6.77 -12.69
N GLY A 79 8.21 -6.74 -13.22
CA GLY A 79 9.31 -5.94 -12.70
C GLY A 79 9.38 -4.56 -13.31
N GLU A 80 9.05 -3.52 -12.55
CA GLU A 80 9.30 -2.13 -12.91
C GLU A 80 10.81 -1.86 -12.98
N PRO A 81 11.33 -1.34 -14.10
CA PRO A 81 12.76 -1.03 -14.23
C PRO A 81 13.20 0.13 -13.32
N CYS A 82 12.26 1.02 -12.96
CA CYS A 82 12.48 2.11 -12.02
C CYS A 82 11.15 2.55 -11.38
N GLY A 83 11.20 3.11 -10.17
CA GLY A 83 10.01 3.62 -9.50
C GLY A 83 9.39 4.83 -10.21
N ARG A 84 8.09 4.72 -10.54
CA ARG A 84 7.30 5.79 -11.16
C ARG A 84 6.00 6.13 -10.42
N ASP A 85 5.90 5.68 -9.17
CA ASP A 85 4.73 5.89 -8.30
C ASP A 85 3.48 5.16 -8.84
N THR A 86 2.32 5.32 -8.18
CA THR A 86 1.17 4.41 -8.37
C THR A 86 0.47 4.56 -9.72
N ALA A 87 0.51 5.72 -10.38
CA ALA A 87 -0.20 5.88 -11.66
C ALA A 87 0.40 5.00 -12.77
N ALA A 88 1.72 4.95 -12.88
CA ALA A 88 2.40 4.11 -13.88
C ALA A 88 2.20 2.62 -13.62
N CYS A 89 2.28 2.22 -12.34
CA CYS A 89 1.99 0.86 -11.88
C CYS A 89 0.56 0.44 -12.27
N ILE A 90 -0.44 1.23 -11.92
CA ILE A 90 -1.85 0.95 -12.22
C ILE A 90 -2.12 0.95 -13.73
N ALA A 91 -1.54 1.90 -14.47
CA ALA A 91 -1.69 1.98 -15.93
C ALA A 91 -1.13 0.73 -16.62
N LEU A 92 0.06 0.26 -16.20
CA LEU A 92 0.68 -0.94 -16.73
C LEU A 92 -0.18 -2.17 -16.43
N GLY A 93 -0.62 -2.34 -15.18
CA GLY A 93 -1.49 -3.45 -14.78
C GLY A 93 -2.81 -3.45 -15.55
N ALA A 94 -3.45 -2.29 -15.69
CA ALA A 94 -4.69 -2.16 -16.45
C ALA A 94 -4.50 -2.49 -17.94
N ALA A 95 -3.40 -2.03 -18.56
CA ALA A 95 -3.12 -2.32 -19.97
C ALA A 95 -2.93 -3.82 -20.23
N LEU A 96 -2.21 -4.52 -19.34
CA LEU A 96 -2.02 -5.97 -19.42
C LEU A 96 -3.33 -6.73 -19.18
N ILE A 97 -4.11 -6.32 -18.17
CA ILE A 97 -5.39 -6.94 -17.84
C ILE A 97 -6.40 -6.79 -18.99
N VAL A 98 -6.47 -5.63 -19.66
CA VAL A 98 -7.39 -5.40 -20.78
C VAL A 98 -7.06 -6.26 -22.00
N CYS A 99 -5.78 -6.58 -22.21
CA CYS A 99 -5.38 -7.51 -23.27
C CYS A 99 -5.95 -8.93 -23.04
N ASP A 100 -6.01 -9.37 -21.78
CA ASP A 100 -6.54 -10.68 -21.40
C ASP A 100 -8.09 -10.70 -21.29
N ASP A 101 -8.68 -9.64 -20.73
CA ASP A 101 -10.11 -9.51 -20.45
C ASP A 101 -10.55 -8.04 -20.62
N PRO A 102 -11.07 -7.65 -21.81
CA PRO A 102 -11.49 -6.28 -22.09
C PRO A 102 -12.57 -5.72 -21.16
N GLU A 103 -13.39 -6.61 -20.57
CA GLU A 103 -14.46 -6.27 -19.62
C GLU A 103 -14.04 -6.52 -18.17
N ALA A 104 -12.73 -6.55 -17.90
CA ALA A 104 -12.20 -6.75 -16.56
C ALA A 104 -12.60 -5.61 -15.61
N ILE A 105 -13.13 -6.00 -14.46
CA ILE A 105 -13.12 -5.21 -13.24
C ILE A 105 -11.79 -5.50 -12.54
N MET A 106 -11.08 -4.46 -12.16
CA MET A 106 -9.78 -4.53 -11.52
C MET A 106 -9.90 -4.04 -10.08
N LEU A 107 -9.53 -4.91 -9.13
CA LEU A 107 -9.21 -4.54 -7.76
C LEU A 107 -7.74 -4.13 -7.70
N VAL A 108 -7.45 -2.90 -7.27
CA VAL A 108 -6.10 -2.45 -6.98
C VAL A 108 -5.91 -2.42 -5.46
N THR A 109 -4.87 -3.05 -4.95
CA THR A 109 -4.52 -3.03 -3.52
C THR A 109 -3.02 -2.88 -3.31
N PRO A 110 -2.58 -2.06 -2.35
CA PRO A 110 -1.18 -2.07 -1.91
C PRO A 110 -0.82 -3.41 -1.24
N ALA A 111 0.42 -3.85 -1.42
CA ALA A 111 0.97 -5.06 -0.81
C ALA A 111 1.29 -4.87 0.67
N ASP A 112 1.49 -3.64 1.12
CA ASP A 112 2.11 -3.31 2.39
C ASP A 112 1.13 -2.73 3.43
N HIS A 113 -0.16 -3.02 3.28
CA HIS A 113 -1.21 -2.71 4.25
C HIS A 113 -1.60 -3.95 5.05
N VAL A 114 -2.01 -3.73 6.30
CA VAL A 114 -2.65 -4.76 7.12
C VAL A 114 -4.14 -4.49 7.20
N ILE A 115 -4.93 -5.53 6.90
CA ILE A 115 -6.39 -5.44 6.74
C ILE A 115 -7.04 -6.62 7.44
N GLU A 116 -7.88 -6.34 8.43
CA GLU A 116 -8.50 -7.36 9.27
C GLU A 116 -9.95 -7.01 9.65
N PRO A 117 -10.88 -7.97 9.69
CA PRO A 117 -10.73 -9.34 9.23
C PRO A 117 -10.84 -9.42 7.69
N ALA A 118 -10.11 -10.36 7.08
CA ALA A 118 -10.07 -10.52 5.61
C ALA A 118 -11.45 -10.79 4.99
N GLN A 119 -12.38 -11.41 5.72
CA GLN A 119 -13.75 -11.65 5.24
C GLN A 119 -14.52 -10.33 5.00
N GLU A 120 -14.35 -9.35 5.89
CA GLU A 120 -15.00 -8.04 5.78
C GLU A 120 -14.42 -7.23 4.63
N PHE A 121 -13.11 -7.34 4.39
CA PHE A 121 -12.48 -6.82 3.18
C PHE A 121 -13.09 -7.40 1.91
N ARG A 122 -13.23 -8.73 1.84
CA ARG A 122 -13.84 -9.40 0.68
C ARG A 122 -15.29 -8.97 0.47
N ARG A 123 -16.07 -8.83 1.55
CA ARG A 123 -17.46 -8.33 1.49
C ARG A 123 -17.52 -6.93 0.89
N ALA A 124 -16.64 -6.03 1.33
CA ALA A 124 -16.54 -4.68 0.80
C ALA A 124 -16.11 -4.65 -0.67
N VAL A 125 -15.16 -5.50 -1.10
CA VAL A 125 -14.77 -5.59 -2.52
C VAL A 125 -15.90 -6.12 -3.39
N GLN A 126 -16.71 -7.08 -2.91
CA GLN A 126 -17.89 -7.53 -3.65
C GLN A 126 -18.93 -6.41 -3.80
N ALA A 127 -19.11 -5.57 -2.77
CA ALA A 127 -19.94 -4.38 -2.87
C ALA A 127 -19.42 -3.40 -3.93
N ALA A 128 -18.12 -3.08 -3.90
CA ALA A 128 -17.47 -2.22 -4.89
C ALA A 128 -17.59 -2.78 -6.32
N LYS A 129 -17.39 -4.09 -6.49
CA LYS A 129 -17.55 -4.78 -7.77
C LYS A 129 -18.97 -4.65 -8.30
N GLN A 130 -19.99 -4.83 -7.45
CA GLN A 130 -21.38 -4.68 -7.87
C GLN A 130 -21.67 -3.25 -8.35
N ILE A 131 -21.13 -2.24 -7.66
CA ILE A 131 -21.24 -0.85 -8.11
C ILE A 131 -20.66 -0.64 -9.49
N VAL A 132 -19.47 -1.18 -9.76
CA VAL A 132 -18.81 -1.03 -11.07
C VAL A 132 -19.58 -1.78 -12.18
N LEU A 133 -20.36 -2.82 -11.84
CA LEU A 133 -21.27 -3.45 -12.79
C LEU A 133 -22.47 -2.56 -13.12
N ASP A 134 -23.08 -1.95 -12.10
CA ASP A 134 -24.25 -1.07 -12.25
C ASP A 134 -23.87 0.28 -12.91
N GLU A 135 -22.68 0.79 -12.57
CA GLU A 135 -22.15 2.10 -12.98
C GLU A 135 -20.72 1.92 -13.56
N PRO A 136 -20.59 1.47 -14.82
CA PRO A 136 -19.31 1.12 -15.48
C PRO A 136 -18.22 2.20 -15.47
N ASN A 137 -18.62 3.46 -15.39
CA ASN A 137 -17.72 4.62 -15.44
C ASN A 137 -17.28 5.10 -14.06
N SER A 138 -17.77 4.46 -12.99
CA SER A 138 -17.42 4.84 -11.61
C SER A 138 -16.00 4.40 -11.22
N LEU A 139 -15.31 5.26 -10.47
CA LEU A 139 -14.07 4.95 -9.79
C LEU A 139 -14.37 4.74 -8.30
N VAL A 140 -14.24 3.51 -7.82
CA VAL A 140 -14.58 3.18 -6.43
C VAL A 140 -13.31 3.13 -5.59
N THR A 141 -13.29 3.85 -4.46
CA THR A 141 -12.26 3.75 -3.41
C THR A 141 -12.86 3.26 -2.09
N PHE A 142 -12.03 2.96 -1.10
CA PHE A 142 -12.46 2.57 0.25
C PHE A 142 -12.05 3.63 1.27
N GLY A 143 -13.07 4.14 1.99
CA GLY A 143 -12.90 5.15 3.02
C GLY A 143 -12.78 4.53 4.41
N ILE A 144 -11.70 4.86 5.12
CA ILE A 144 -11.46 4.44 6.51
C ILE A 144 -11.90 5.55 7.45
N ARG A 145 -12.61 5.22 8.53
CA ARG A 145 -13.01 6.22 9.52
C ARG A 145 -11.75 6.73 10.25
N PRO A 146 -11.45 8.04 10.22
CA PRO A 146 -10.27 8.59 10.86
C PRO A 146 -10.35 8.46 12.38
N THR A 147 -9.24 8.11 13.00
CA THR A 147 -9.09 8.06 14.47
C THR A 147 -8.12 9.11 15.01
N PHE A 148 -7.36 9.77 14.13
CA PHE A 148 -6.44 10.86 14.45
C PHE A 148 -6.23 11.78 13.22
N PRO A 149 -5.69 13.00 13.36
CA PRO A 149 -5.47 13.91 12.24
C PRO A 149 -4.20 13.56 11.45
N ALA A 150 -4.22 12.45 10.71
CA ALA A 150 -3.10 12.03 9.88
C ALA A 150 -2.85 13.03 8.74
N THR A 151 -1.63 13.53 8.58
CA THR A 151 -1.25 14.42 7.46
C THR A 151 -0.66 13.65 6.27
N GLY A 152 -0.35 12.36 6.46
CA GLY A 152 0.24 11.49 5.44
C GLY A 152 -0.78 10.81 4.51
N TYR A 153 -2.07 10.92 4.82
CA TYR A 153 -3.15 10.26 4.06
C TYR A 153 -3.95 11.27 3.23
N GLY A 154 -4.57 10.78 2.16
CA GLY A 154 -5.65 11.49 1.49
C GLY A 154 -6.95 11.44 2.28
N TYR A 155 -7.78 12.47 2.15
CA TYR A 155 -9.11 12.55 2.75
C TYR A 155 -10.19 12.62 1.69
N LEU A 156 -11.26 11.86 1.93
CA LEU A 156 -12.48 11.77 1.14
C LEU A 156 -13.59 12.46 1.90
N GLU A 157 -14.14 13.54 1.37
CA GLU A 157 -15.35 14.15 1.91
C GLU A 157 -16.57 13.31 1.52
N CYS A 158 -17.27 12.79 2.53
CA CYS A 158 -18.45 11.96 2.36
C CYS A 158 -19.64 12.81 1.91
N GLY A 159 -20.16 12.52 0.73
CA GLY A 159 -21.38 13.11 0.18
C GLY A 159 -22.63 12.29 0.47
N GLU A 160 -23.55 12.27 -0.48
CA GLU A 160 -24.81 11.54 -0.39
C GLU A 160 -24.60 10.02 -0.39
N GLU A 161 -25.35 9.31 0.46
CA GLU A 161 -25.44 7.86 0.42
C GLU A 161 -26.22 7.40 -0.82
N LEU A 162 -25.58 6.63 -1.68
CA LEU A 162 -26.22 6.13 -2.89
C LEU A 162 -27.01 4.85 -2.65
N LYS A 163 -26.38 3.89 -1.99
CA LYS A 163 -26.94 2.56 -1.75
C LYS A 163 -26.17 1.82 -0.67
N ARG A 164 -26.76 0.71 -0.22
CA ARG A 164 -26.11 -0.27 0.66
C ARG A 164 -26.11 -1.63 -0.02
N PHE A 165 -24.94 -2.25 -0.11
CA PHE A 165 -24.82 -3.61 -0.62
C PHE A 165 -24.37 -4.53 0.51
N GLN A 166 -25.19 -5.55 0.83
CA GLN A 166 -24.94 -6.47 1.96
C GLN A 166 -24.62 -5.74 3.27
N GLY A 167 -25.25 -4.59 3.52
CA GLY A 167 -25.03 -3.76 4.71
C GLY A 167 -23.78 -2.85 4.66
N VAL A 168 -22.98 -2.90 3.60
CA VAL A 168 -21.86 -1.96 3.38
C VAL A 168 -22.39 -0.70 2.69
N PRO A 169 -22.27 0.49 3.30
CA PRO A 169 -22.76 1.72 2.70
C PRO A 169 -21.77 2.31 1.69
N ILE A 170 -22.35 2.94 0.67
CA ILE A 170 -21.65 3.45 -0.50
C ILE A 170 -22.09 4.89 -0.73
N TYR A 171 -21.12 5.79 -0.79
CA TYR A 171 -21.34 7.23 -0.84
C TYR A 171 -20.76 7.82 -2.12
N ARG A 172 -21.32 8.93 -2.59
CA ARG A 172 -20.60 9.83 -3.50
C ARG A 172 -19.47 10.52 -2.73
N VAL A 173 -18.31 10.67 -3.36
CA VAL A 173 -17.24 11.52 -2.82
C VAL A 173 -17.50 12.95 -3.29
N ALA A 174 -17.69 13.87 -2.33
CA ALA A 174 -17.91 15.28 -2.63
C ALA A 174 -16.60 15.99 -3.02
N SER A 175 -15.50 15.63 -2.35
CA SER A 175 -14.17 16.11 -2.67
C SER A 175 -13.09 15.12 -2.21
N PHE A 176 -11.97 15.10 -2.92
CA PHE A 176 -10.76 14.37 -2.57
C PHE A 176 -9.64 15.38 -2.31
N ARG A 177 -8.91 15.23 -1.20
CA ARG A 177 -7.74 16.05 -0.87
C ARG A 177 -6.59 15.19 -0.40
N GLU A 178 -5.49 15.15 -1.15
CA GLU A 178 -4.29 14.41 -0.75
C GLU A 178 -3.45 15.20 0.27
N LYS A 179 -3.11 14.58 1.41
CA LYS A 179 -2.12 15.07 2.38
C LYS A 179 -2.34 16.51 2.86
N PRO A 180 -3.46 16.80 3.55
CA PRO A 180 -3.73 18.13 4.08
C PRO A 180 -2.73 18.52 5.19
N HIS A 181 -2.62 19.83 5.42
CA HIS A 181 -1.93 20.36 6.60
C HIS A 181 -2.65 19.94 7.89
N VAL A 182 -1.93 19.97 9.02
CA VAL A 182 -2.40 19.42 10.30
C VAL A 182 -3.69 20.07 10.78
N GLU A 183 -3.83 21.39 10.64
CA GLU A 183 -5.03 22.12 11.07
C GLU A 183 -6.27 21.70 10.28
N ILE A 184 -6.09 21.39 8.99
CA ILE A 184 -7.15 20.90 8.12
C ILE A 184 -7.49 19.44 8.44
N ALA A 185 -6.48 18.61 8.72
CA ALA A 185 -6.70 17.23 9.14
C ALA A 185 -7.50 17.16 10.46
N GLU A 186 -7.20 18.03 11.42
CA GLU A 186 -7.97 18.17 12.67
C GLU A 186 -9.43 18.53 12.42
N GLN A 187 -9.68 19.52 11.54
CA GLN A 187 -11.04 19.90 11.14
C GLN A 187 -11.78 18.74 10.46
N TYR A 188 -11.10 17.99 9.58
CA TYR A 188 -11.68 16.84 8.89
C TYR A 188 -12.10 15.75 9.86
N VAL A 189 -11.26 15.39 10.82
CA VAL A 189 -11.58 14.40 11.86
C VAL A 189 -12.74 14.89 12.72
N ALA A 190 -12.68 16.14 13.20
CA ALA A 190 -13.71 16.73 14.05
C ALA A 190 -15.08 16.83 13.35
N SER A 191 -15.09 17.05 12.03
CA SER A 191 -16.34 17.13 11.26
C SER A 191 -17.12 15.81 11.23
N GLY A 192 -16.44 14.67 11.37
CA GLY A 192 -17.02 13.33 11.18
C GLY A 192 -17.49 13.03 9.76
N LYS A 193 -17.28 13.96 8.80
CA LYS A 193 -17.70 13.84 7.39
C LYS A 193 -16.58 13.37 6.46
N HIS A 194 -15.35 13.27 6.95
CA HIS A 194 -14.21 12.88 6.14
C HIS A 194 -13.72 11.48 6.49
N PHE A 195 -13.22 10.77 5.48
CA PHE A 195 -12.65 9.43 5.59
C PHE A 195 -11.23 9.44 5.03
N TRP A 196 -10.34 8.62 5.57
CA TRP A 196 -9.03 8.42 4.93
C TRP A 196 -9.18 7.60 3.65
N ASN A 197 -8.47 8.00 2.61
CA ASN A 197 -8.26 7.21 1.41
C ASN A 197 -7.33 6.03 1.74
N SER A 198 -7.82 4.81 1.57
CA SER A 198 -7.04 3.59 1.85
C SER A 198 -6.02 3.23 0.77
N GLY A 199 -6.03 3.92 -0.39
CA GLY A 199 -5.21 3.55 -1.56
C GLY A 199 -5.66 2.25 -2.24
N ILE A 200 -6.84 1.73 -1.90
CA ILE A 200 -7.45 0.55 -2.51
C ILE A 200 -8.55 1.03 -3.46
N PHE A 201 -8.61 0.44 -4.65
CA PHE A 201 -9.54 0.87 -5.69
C PHE A 201 -10.22 -0.28 -6.40
N VAL A 202 -11.43 -0.05 -6.94
CA VAL A 202 -12.13 -0.96 -7.83
C VAL A 202 -12.76 -0.18 -8.98
N TRP A 203 -12.49 -0.59 -10.22
CA TRP A 203 -13.02 0.02 -11.44
C TRP A 203 -12.91 -0.96 -12.61
N ARG A 204 -13.50 -0.65 -13.76
CA ARG A 204 -13.13 -1.35 -15.00
C ARG A 204 -11.73 -0.95 -15.44
N ALA A 205 -10.93 -1.92 -15.88
CA ALA A 205 -9.57 -1.64 -16.36
C ALA A 205 -9.58 -0.68 -17.57
N ALA A 206 -10.56 -0.82 -18.47
CA ALA A 206 -10.77 0.12 -19.57
C ALA A 206 -11.13 1.54 -19.11
N THR A 207 -11.94 1.68 -18.05
CA THR A 207 -12.37 2.98 -17.51
C THR A 207 -11.18 3.74 -16.94
N ILE A 208 -10.33 3.10 -16.12
CA ILE A 208 -9.16 3.80 -15.56
C ILE A 208 -8.16 4.20 -16.66
N LEU A 209 -8.00 3.39 -17.71
CA LEU A 209 -7.18 3.77 -18.87
C LEU A 209 -7.77 4.96 -19.65
N ALA A 210 -9.10 5.10 -19.69
CA ALA A 210 -9.76 6.24 -20.32
C ALA A 210 -9.52 7.53 -19.52
N GLU A 211 -9.69 7.48 -18.19
CA GLU A 211 -9.40 8.60 -17.28
C GLU A 211 -7.92 9.01 -17.35
N LEU A 212 -7.01 8.04 -17.31
CA LEU A 212 -5.58 8.29 -17.49
C LEU A 212 -5.27 8.86 -18.87
N ARG A 213 -5.99 8.48 -19.93
CA ARG A 213 -5.76 9.04 -21.28
C ARG A 213 -6.14 10.51 -21.33
N ALA A 214 -7.16 10.93 -20.60
CA ALA A 214 -7.57 12.33 -20.53
C ALA A 214 -6.56 13.21 -19.78
N HIS A 215 -5.87 12.68 -18.77
CA HIS A 215 -4.99 13.46 -17.89
C HIS A 215 -3.49 13.19 -18.09
N GLN A 216 -3.13 12.02 -18.60
CA GLN A 216 -1.77 11.49 -18.77
C GLN A 216 -1.66 10.69 -20.10
N PRO A 217 -1.93 11.30 -21.28
CA PRO A 217 -2.00 10.59 -22.56
C PRO A 217 -0.69 9.87 -22.93
N GLU A 218 0.46 10.45 -22.62
CA GLU A 218 1.78 9.87 -22.87
C GLU A 218 2.00 8.57 -22.09
N LEU A 219 1.55 8.54 -20.83
CA LEU A 219 1.59 7.34 -19.99
C LEU A 219 0.77 6.22 -20.63
N VAL A 220 -0.47 6.50 -21.04
CA VAL A 220 -1.34 5.49 -21.67
C VAL A 220 -0.75 4.99 -22.98
N ALA A 221 -0.18 5.88 -23.80
CA ALA A 221 0.47 5.50 -25.04
C ALA A 221 1.67 4.56 -24.80
N ALA A 222 2.50 4.85 -23.78
CA ALA A 222 3.63 4.03 -23.39
C ALA A 222 3.19 2.64 -22.91
N VAL A 223 2.27 2.55 -21.94
CA VAL A 223 1.82 1.24 -21.43
C VAL A 223 1.07 0.41 -22.48
N THR A 224 0.41 1.06 -23.45
CA THR A 224 -0.20 0.38 -24.59
C THR A 224 0.87 -0.28 -25.49
N ARG A 225 1.99 0.42 -25.75
CA ARG A 225 3.12 -0.16 -26.50
C ARG A 225 3.77 -1.31 -25.74
N ILE A 226 3.92 -1.18 -24.41
CA ILE A 226 4.42 -2.25 -23.54
C ILE A 226 3.52 -3.48 -23.62
N ALA A 227 2.20 -3.32 -23.44
CA ALA A 227 1.24 -4.41 -23.49
C ALA A 227 1.24 -5.12 -24.86
N ALA A 228 1.31 -4.37 -25.97
CA ALA A 228 1.38 -4.94 -27.31
C ALA A 228 2.66 -5.75 -27.57
N ALA A 229 3.75 -5.47 -26.85
CA ALA A 229 5.00 -6.21 -26.93
C ALA A 229 5.11 -7.35 -25.90
N TRP A 230 4.12 -7.49 -25.01
CA TRP A 230 4.22 -8.34 -23.83
C TRP A 230 4.50 -9.79 -24.21
N ASP A 231 3.73 -10.41 -25.10
CA ASP A 231 3.96 -11.82 -25.47
C ASP A 231 4.96 -12.01 -26.61
N THR A 232 5.96 -11.11 -26.69
CA THR A 232 7.00 -11.15 -27.71
C THR A 232 8.40 -11.14 -27.09
N PRO A 233 9.44 -11.59 -27.81
CA PRO A 233 10.83 -11.49 -27.35
C PRO A 233 11.32 -10.06 -27.05
N ARG A 234 10.56 -9.02 -27.44
CA ARG A 234 10.91 -7.62 -27.21
C ARG A 234 10.33 -7.04 -25.91
N ARG A 235 9.64 -7.85 -25.09
CA ARG A 235 8.96 -7.44 -23.85
C ARG A 235 9.84 -6.52 -22.99
N ASP A 236 11.01 -7.02 -22.61
CA ASP A 236 11.86 -6.36 -21.61
C ASP A 236 12.52 -5.09 -22.18
N ASP A 237 12.89 -5.09 -23.46
CA ASP A 237 13.44 -3.94 -24.15
C ASP A 237 12.40 -2.80 -24.26
N VAL A 238 11.17 -3.14 -24.65
CA VAL A 238 10.07 -2.17 -24.77
C VAL A 238 9.66 -1.66 -23.39
N LEU A 239 9.51 -2.55 -22.41
CA LEU A 239 9.21 -2.16 -21.02
C LEU A 239 10.25 -1.17 -20.51
N THR A 240 11.54 -1.49 -20.61
CA THR A 240 12.61 -0.63 -20.12
C THR A 240 12.62 0.73 -20.83
N LYS A 241 12.57 0.72 -22.16
CA LYS A 241 12.63 1.93 -22.97
C LYS A 241 11.46 2.89 -22.69
N GLU A 242 10.25 2.35 -22.63
CA GLU A 242 9.02 3.15 -22.48
C GLU A 242 8.82 3.60 -21.03
N TYR A 243 9.15 2.77 -20.04
CA TYR A 243 8.85 3.04 -18.63
C TYR A 243 9.79 4.06 -17.99
N VAL A 244 11.08 4.08 -18.38
CA VAL A 244 12.07 5.01 -17.82
C VAL A 244 11.71 6.46 -18.12
N GLY A 245 11.08 6.76 -19.25
CA GLY A 245 10.66 8.11 -19.62
C GLY A 245 9.40 8.61 -18.91
N LEU A 246 8.69 7.76 -18.16
CA LEU A 246 7.40 8.13 -17.57
C LEU A 246 7.54 9.18 -16.46
N THR A 247 6.53 10.03 -16.35
CA THR A 247 6.38 10.96 -15.23
C THR A 247 6.11 10.20 -13.94
N LYS A 248 6.84 10.53 -12.88
CA LYS A 248 6.57 10.00 -11.53
C LYS A 248 5.39 10.75 -10.91
N ILE A 249 4.24 10.09 -10.76
CA ILE A 249 3.01 10.68 -10.21
C ILE A 249 2.10 9.60 -9.61
N SER A 250 1.44 9.90 -8.49
CA SER A 250 0.46 8.98 -7.90
C SER A 250 -0.86 8.99 -8.68
N ILE A 251 -1.61 7.91 -8.58
CA ILE A 251 -2.95 7.81 -9.17
C ILE A 251 -3.92 8.84 -8.58
N ASP A 252 -3.74 9.19 -7.31
CA ASP A 252 -4.57 10.15 -6.61
C ASP A 252 -4.47 11.54 -7.26
N TYR A 253 -3.25 12.01 -7.55
CA TYR A 253 -3.02 13.27 -8.27
C TYR A 253 -3.29 13.17 -9.77
N ALA A 254 -3.00 12.02 -10.38
CA ALA A 254 -3.17 11.84 -11.82
C ALA A 254 -4.65 11.83 -12.21
N VAL A 255 -5.50 11.18 -11.40
CA VAL A 255 -6.90 10.90 -11.70
C VAL A 255 -7.85 11.27 -10.56
N MET A 256 -7.66 10.73 -9.35
CA MET A 256 -8.73 10.76 -8.33
C MET A 256 -9.16 12.17 -7.90
N GLU A 257 -8.24 13.13 -7.82
CA GLU A 257 -8.57 14.53 -7.51
C GLU A 257 -9.32 15.26 -8.63
N LYS A 258 -9.31 14.72 -9.85
CA LYS A 258 -9.86 15.34 -11.06
C LYS A 258 -11.10 14.61 -11.59
N ALA A 259 -11.30 13.37 -11.18
CA ALA A 259 -12.35 12.50 -11.69
C ALA A 259 -13.75 12.98 -11.26
N GLY A 260 -14.70 12.98 -12.20
CA GLY A 260 -16.07 13.44 -11.95
C GLY A 260 -16.98 12.42 -11.24
N GLN A 261 -16.62 11.13 -11.25
CA GLN A 261 -17.43 10.04 -10.68
C GLN A 261 -16.61 9.17 -9.73
N VAL A 262 -16.30 9.72 -8.56
CA VAL A 262 -15.67 8.96 -7.47
C VAL A 262 -16.72 8.52 -6.45
N LEU A 263 -16.72 7.22 -6.17
CA LEU A 263 -17.57 6.60 -5.16
C LEU A 263 -16.71 6.03 -4.04
N MET A 264 -17.22 6.05 -2.82
CA MET A 264 -16.54 5.54 -1.64
C MET A 264 -17.37 4.42 -1.01
N VAL A 265 -16.78 3.24 -0.92
CA VAL A 265 -17.26 2.18 -0.03
C VAL A 265 -16.72 2.48 1.37
N GLN A 266 -17.59 2.64 2.36
CA GLN A 266 -17.13 2.77 3.74
C GLN A 266 -16.59 1.42 4.22
N ALA A 267 -15.32 1.38 4.59
CA ALA A 267 -14.67 0.13 4.98
C ALA A 267 -15.29 -0.46 6.26
N PRO A 268 -15.80 -1.70 6.22
CA PRO A 268 -16.30 -2.41 7.40
C PRO A 268 -15.20 -3.16 8.17
N PHE A 269 -13.94 -2.95 7.79
CA PHE A 269 -12.76 -3.65 8.32
C PHE A 269 -11.78 -2.66 8.96
N GLN A 270 -10.91 -3.18 9.81
CA GLN A 270 -9.73 -2.47 10.30
C GLN A 270 -8.67 -2.41 9.22
N TRP A 271 -8.01 -1.27 9.12
CA TRP A 271 -6.97 -0.98 8.14
C TRP A 271 -5.88 -0.17 8.81
N ASP A 272 -4.64 -0.52 8.54
CA ASP A 272 -3.46 0.28 8.88
C ASP A 272 -2.47 0.19 7.72
N ASP A 273 -1.94 1.33 7.28
CA ASP A 273 -0.89 1.37 6.26
C ASP A 273 0.45 0.91 6.81
N VAL A 274 0.58 0.70 8.12
CA VAL A 274 1.81 0.31 8.82
C VAL A 274 2.98 1.20 8.37
N GLY A 275 2.79 2.52 8.49
CA GLY A 275 3.75 3.51 7.98
C GLY A 275 5.04 3.66 8.80
N SER A 276 5.06 3.25 10.06
CA SER A 276 6.19 3.43 10.99
C SER A 276 6.22 2.39 12.11
N TRP A 277 7.27 2.39 12.91
CA TRP A 277 7.37 1.53 14.10
C TRP A 277 6.27 1.78 15.14
N LEU A 278 5.73 3.02 15.24
CA LEU A 278 4.59 3.30 16.12
C LEU A 278 3.29 2.63 15.64
N ALA A 279 3.23 2.14 14.40
CA ALA A 279 2.11 1.30 13.96
C ALA A 279 2.03 -0.02 14.73
N LEU A 280 3.13 -0.49 15.33
CA LEU A 280 3.10 -1.68 16.18
C LEU A 280 2.30 -1.45 17.46
N GLU A 281 2.42 -0.26 18.08
CA GLU A 281 1.67 0.08 19.30
C GLU A 281 0.16 0.02 19.08
N ARG A 282 -0.30 0.46 17.90
CA ARG A 282 -1.73 0.43 17.54
C ARG A 282 -2.27 -0.98 17.32
N ARG A 283 -1.39 -1.95 17.09
CA ARG A 283 -1.74 -3.29 16.60
C ARG A 283 -1.47 -4.40 17.60
N LEU A 284 -0.58 -4.16 18.55
CA LEU A 284 -0.12 -5.15 19.50
C LEU A 284 -0.51 -4.74 20.92
N PRO A 285 -0.73 -5.71 21.81
CA PRO A 285 -0.97 -5.41 23.21
C PRO A 285 0.26 -4.73 23.81
N GLN A 286 0.02 -3.75 24.66
CA GLN A 286 1.04 -3.11 25.49
C GLN A 286 1.15 -3.83 26.84
N ASP A 287 2.33 -3.78 27.45
CA ASP A 287 2.52 -4.25 28.82
C ASP A 287 1.96 -3.26 29.86
N ALA A 288 2.15 -3.53 31.15
CA ALA A 288 1.67 -2.68 32.25
C ALA A 288 2.36 -1.30 32.32
N HIS A 289 3.39 -1.06 31.52
CA HIS A 289 4.17 0.17 31.44
C HIS A 289 4.05 0.83 30.05
N ASP A 290 3.02 0.47 29.29
CA ASP A 290 2.74 0.96 27.94
C ASP A 290 3.81 0.60 26.89
N ASN A 291 4.68 -0.38 27.16
CA ASN A 291 5.66 -0.84 26.17
C ASN A 291 5.02 -1.81 25.17
N THR A 292 5.40 -1.66 23.90
CA THR A 292 5.11 -2.63 22.85
C THR A 292 6.36 -3.46 22.57
N VAL A 293 6.33 -4.75 22.91
CA VAL A 293 7.52 -5.62 22.87
C VAL A 293 7.36 -6.78 21.88
N LEU A 294 8.23 -6.80 20.87
CA LEU A 294 8.44 -7.87 19.89
C LEU A 294 9.91 -8.32 19.89
N ALA A 295 10.43 -8.66 21.06
CA ALA A 295 11.80 -9.09 21.25
C ALA A 295 11.92 -9.97 22.50
N ASN A 296 13.06 -10.65 22.64
CA ASN A 296 13.50 -11.11 23.95
C ASN A 296 13.97 -9.88 24.75
N HIS A 297 13.17 -9.41 25.71
CA HIS A 297 13.37 -8.12 26.39
C HIS A 297 13.36 -8.26 27.91
N LEU A 298 14.30 -7.57 28.56
CA LEU A 298 14.34 -7.36 30.02
C LEU A 298 14.34 -5.85 30.30
N GLY A 299 13.20 -5.33 30.74
CA GLY A 299 13.04 -3.93 31.13
C GLY A 299 13.02 -3.75 32.65
N VAL A 300 13.77 -2.77 33.14
CA VAL A 300 13.66 -2.23 34.50
C VAL A 300 13.37 -0.74 34.36
N ASP A 301 12.31 -0.24 34.99
CA ASP A 301 11.87 1.17 34.88
C ASP A 301 11.83 1.66 33.41
N THR A 302 11.17 0.87 32.55
CA THR A 302 11.06 1.12 31.11
C THR A 302 9.60 1.39 30.79
N HIS A 303 9.31 2.55 30.20
CA HIS A 303 7.94 3.00 29.96
C HIS A 303 7.74 3.51 28.52
N ASN A 304 6.55 3.26 27.96
CA ASN A 304 6.11 3.84 26.70
C ASN A 304 7.11 3.66 25.52
N CYS A 305 7.77 2.50 25.44
CA CYS A 305 8.75 2.17 24.40
C CYS A 305 8.21 1.18 23.36
N VAL A 306 8.69 1.30 22.11
CA VAL A 306 8.54 0.26 21.07
C VAL A 306 9.84 -0.51 20.96
N ILE A 307 9.84 -1.79 21.31
CA ILE A 307 11.04 -2.63 21.37
C ILE A 307 10.86 -3.83 20.45
N ALA A 308 11.67 -3.95 19.40
CA ALA A 308 11.62 -5.08 18.49
C ALA A 308 13.02 -5.63 18.21
N GLY A 309 13.14 -6.95 18.10
CA GLY A 309 14.44 -7.63 18.04
C GLY A 309 14.34 -9.03 17.45
N GLU A 310 15.48 -9.62 17.14
CA GLU A 310 15.58 -11.05 16.84
C GLU A 310 15.43 -11.85 18.14
N ALA A 311 14.77 -13.01 18.07
CA ALA A 311 14.38 -13.77 19.27
C ALA A 311 15.57 -14.31 20.07
N ASP A 312 16.73 -14.50 19.42
CA ASP A 312 17.96 -15.01 20.01
C ASP A 312 18.81 -13.93 20.69
N LYS A 313 18.43 -12.65 20.60
CA LYS A 313 19.15 -11.51 21.17
C LYS A 313 18.34 -10.86 22.29
N LEU A 314 18.96 -10.75 23.47
CA LEU A 314 18.37 -10.03 24.60
C LEU A 314 18.55 -8.51 24.42
N ILE A 315 17.45 -7.77 24.47
CA ILE A 315 17.44 -6.32 24.64
C ILE A 315 17.21 -6.02 26.12
N ALA A 316 18.14 -5.33 26.77
CA ALA A 316 17.98 -4.92 28.17
C ALA A 316 17.85 -3.40 28.27
N THR A 317 16.89 -2.91 29.04
CA THR A 317 16.63 -1.47 29.22
C THR A 317 16.50 -1.13 30.69
N LEU A 318 17.00 0.04 31.09
CA LEU A 318 17.01 0.50 32.47
C LEU A 318 16.74 2.02 32.53
N GLY A 319 15.65 2.44 33.18
CA GLY A 319 15.38 3.84 33.48
C GLY A 319 15.17 4.71 32.23
N ILE A 320 14.50 4.18 31.22
CA ILE A 320 14.25 4.89 29.95
C ILE A 320 12.76 5.00 29.65
N SER A 321 12.40 6.01 28.85
CA SER A 321 11.03 6.16 28.38
C SER A 321 10.99 6.76 26.98
N ASP A 322 9.87 6.57 26.29
CA ASP A 322 9.57 7.24 25.02
C ASP A 322 10.55 6.90 23.88
N LEU A 323 11.08 5.67 23.84
CA LEU A 323 12.04 5.24 22.83
C LEU A 323 11.49 4.19 21.86
N ILE A 324 11.98 4.23 20.63
CA ILE A 324 11.92 3.17 19.63
C ILE A 324 13.29 2.49 19.63
N ILE A 325 13.33 1.21 20.00
CA ILE A 325 14.54 0.39 20.08
C ILE A 325 14.37 -0.82 19.17
N ILE A 326 15.06 -0.82 18.04
CA ILE A 326 14.95 -1.88 17.04
C ILE A 326 16.31 -2.51 16.82
N GLN A 327 16.42 -3.80 17.10
CA GLN A 327 17.58 -4.61 16.76
C GLN A 327 17.23 -5.51 15.56
N ASP A 328 18.07 -5.51 14.54
CA ASP A 328 17.90 -6.39 13.39
C ASP A 328 19.27 -6.71 12.77
N GLY A 329 19.68 -7.98 12.83
CA GLY A 329 20.96 -8.44 12.32
C GLY A 329 22.16 -7.67 12.88
N ASP A 330 22.81 -6.91 12.00
CA ASP A 330 24.05 -6.16 12.22
C ASP A 330 23.84 -4.69 12.61
N ALA A 331 22.59 -4.26 12.81
CA ALA A 331 22.27 -2.87 13.13
C ALA A 331 21.25 -2.75 14.27
N ILE A 332 21.35 -1.63 14.98
CA ILE A 332 20.42 -1.23 16.03
C ILE A 332 20.00 0.22 15.78
N LEU A 333 18.70 0.48 15.81
CA LEU A 333 18.12 1.81 15.86
C LEU A 333 17.67 2.10 17.28
N VAL A 334 18.11 3.24 17.80
CA VAL A 334 17.54 3.86 19.00
C VAL A 334 17.14 5.28 18.62
N ALA A 335 15.85 5.58 18.77
CA ALA A 335 15.31 6.91 18.48
C ALA A 335 14.26 7.28 19.52
N HIS A 336 14.11 8.57 19.78
CA HIS A 336 12.95 9.04 20.51
C HIS A 336 11.67 8.79 19.69
N ARG A 337 10.56 8.42 20.32
CA ARG A 337 9.30 8.07 19.63
C ARG A 337 8.80 9.17 18.69
N ASN A 338 8.94 10.43 19.11
CA ASN A 338 8.54 11.61 18.32
C ASN A 338 9.38 11.83 17.04
N GLU A 339 10.50 11.10 16.88
CA GLU A 339 11.41 11.23 15.74
C GLU A 339 11.20 10.13 14.67
N GLU A 340 10.14 9.32 14.75
CA GLU A 340 9.90 8.19 13.82
C GLU A 340 9.98 8.62 12.34
N GLY A 341 9.43 9.80 12.00
CA GLY A 341 9.33 10.30 10.64
C GLY A 341 10.70 10.70 10.07
N ASN A 342 11.68 10.85 10.96
CA ASN A 342 13.04 11.22 10.65
C ASN A 342 13.99 10.02 10.49
N ILE A 343 13.53 8.78 10.68
CA ILE A 343 14.33 7.56 10.42
C ILE A 343 14.86 7.52 8.97
N LYS A 344 14.09 8.05 8.01
CA LYS A 344 14.54 8.18 6.61
C LYS A 344 15.85 8.99 6.46
N LYS A 345 16.10 9.95 7.36
CA LYS A 345 17.34 10.75 7.37
C LYS A 345 18.54 9.86 7.67
N ILE A 346 18.39 8.83 8.51
CA ILE A 346 19.46 7.86 8.79
C ILE A 346 19.82 7.10 7.51
N VAL A 347 18.82 6.62 6.77
CA VAL A 347 19.03 5.92 5.49
C VAL A 347 19.72 6.82 4.46
N GLU A 348 19.35 8.11 4.39
CA GLU A 348 20.01 9.10 3.53
C GLU A 348 21.48 9.33 3.93
N GLN A 349 21.77 9.41 5.24
CA GLN A 349 23.14 9.58 5.74
C GLN A 349 23.99 8.32 5.53
N LEU A 350 23.44 7.12 5.70
CA LEU A 350 24.13 5.86 5.39
C LEU A 350 24.53 5.80 3.91
N LYS A 351 23.66 6.24 3.00
CA LYS A 351 23.98 6.38 1.57
C LYS A 351 25.11 7.38 1.34
N ALA A 352 25.00 8.58 1.89
CA ALA A 352 25.99 9.63 1.73
C ALA A 352 27.37 9.26 2.30
N GLY A 353 27.38 8.49 3.40
CA GLY A 353 28.59 8.01 4.06
C GLY A 353 29.20 6.73 3.45
N GLY A 354 28.66 6.21 2.35
CA GLY A 354 29.15 4.97 1.72
C GLY A 354 28.96 3.71 2.56
N MET A 355 28.01 3.72 3.50
CA MET A 355 27.73 2.61 4.41
C MET A 355 26.71 1.63 3.82
N GLU A 356 26.91 1.25 2.56
CA GLU A 356 25.93 0.50 1.75
C GLU A 356 25.54 -0.86 2.33
N LYS A 357 26.43 -1.49 3.10
CA LYS A 357 26.15 -2.77 3.76
C LYS A 357 24.95 -2.72 4.72
N TYR A 358 24.59 -1.54 5.22
CA TYR A 358 23.48 -1.35 6.16
C TYR A 358 22.18 -0.87 5.49
N LEU A 359 22.11 -0.84 4.15
CA LEU A 359 21.00 -0.25 3.40
C LEU A 359 19.95 -1.20 2.87
#